data_AF-W4JMV0-F1
#
_entry.id   AF-W4JMV0-F1
#
_cell.length_a   1.000
_cell.length_b   1.000
_cell.length_c   1.000
_cell.angle_alpha   90.00
_cell.angle_beta   90.00
_cell.angle_gamma   90.00
#
_symmetry.space_group_name_H-M   'P 1'
#
loop_
_entity.id
_entity.type
_entity.pdbx_description
1 polymer ?
#
loop_
_entity_poly.entity_id
_entity_poly.type
_entity_poly.pdbx_seq_one_letter_code
_entity_poly.pdbx_strand_id
1 'polypeptide(L)'
;MSSPPDPSEVLRGLSHLNVETYINVCAVVVLLYDYLLTLHYEVKYIWPSKWSLSKVLFLCTRYPAFIDTSLVIWLQFGHNLSPNVCTTLYDLIGWLIMFGIAVAECIIILRTVALWGGRRSVKYSLLAVFTLTFIAASIALGKFQSTTRFIPTESLGNFSTGKGCLVGKASVDVIGTYISFTVFDTVIVTLTMIKAMKLRRRMLQTQITLFVLK
;
A
#
# COMPACT_ATOMS: atom_id res chain seq x y z
N MET A 1 3.79 29.69 25.08
CA MET A 1 5.12 29.05 25.05
C MET A 1 4.93 27.55 25.17
N SER A 2 5.07 26.80 24.08
CA SER A 2 5.27 25.35 24.15
C SER A 2 6.65 25.10 24.74
N SER A 3 6.74 24.30 25.80
CA SER A 3 8.02 23.86 26.36
C SER A 3 8.94 23.33 25.25
N PRO A 4 10.25 23.61 25.28
CA PRO A 4 11.18 23.03 24.31
C PRO A 4 11.06 21.51 24.36
N PRO A 5 10.96 20.83 23.21
CA PRO A 5 10.86 19.37 23.18
C PRO A 5 12.09 18.76 23.84
N ASP A 6 11.88 17.72 24.65
CA ASP A 6 12.96 16.97 25.30
C ASP A 6 13.95 16.49 24.22
N PRO A 7 15.26 16.79 24.35
CA PRO A 7 16.26 16.38 23.37
C PRO A 7 16.23 14.88 23.07
N SER A 8 15.88 14.05 24.05
CA SER A 8 15.82 12.59 23.88
C SER A 8 14.70 12.14 22.93
N GLU A 9 13.53 12.79 23.00
CA GLU A 9 12.39 12.50 22.12
C GLU A 9 12.65 12.97 20.68
N VAL A 10 13.32 14.11 20.52
CA VAL A 10 13.75 14.61 19.21
C VAL A 10 14.76 13.65 18.55
N LEU A 11 15.75 13.17 19.31
CA LEU A 11 16.73 12.19 18.82
C LEU A 11 16.08 10.87 18.39
N ARG A 12 15.09 10.39 19.15
CA ARG A 12 14.30 9.21 18.77
C ARG A 12 13.55 9.44 17.46
N GLY A 13 12.83 10.56 17.34
CA GLY A 13 12.12 10.91 16.10
C GLY A 13 13.04 10.97 14.88
N LEU A 14 14.23 11.56 15.03
CA LEU A 14 15.24 11.62 13.97
C LEU A 14 15.77 10.23 13.61
N SER A 15 15.97 9.35 14.59
CA SER A 15 16.41 7.97 14.33
C SER A 15 15.37 7.18 13.51
N HIS A 16 14.08 7.32 13.84
CA HIS A 16 12.99 6.72 13.08
C HIS A 16 12.93 7.25 11.65
N LEU A 17 13.02 8.57 11.48
CA LEU A 17 13.05 9.20 10.15
C LEU A 17 14.22 8.72 9.31
N ASN A 18 15.41 8.56 9.90
CA ASN A 18 16.58 8.06 9.20
C ASN A 18 16.36 6.62 8.71
N VAL A 19 15.86 5.74 9.59
CA VAL A 19 15.55 4.34 9.22
C VAL A 19 14.52 4.30 8.09
N GLU A 20 13.46 5.09 8.19
CA GLU A 20 12.43 5.19 7.15
C GLU A 20 13.02 5.69 5.81
N THR A 21 13.90 6.69 5.87
CA THR A 21 14.59 7.22 4.69
C THR A 21 15.45 6.16 4.02
N TYR A 22 16.24 5.39 4.78
CA TYR A 22 17.05 4.31 4.21
C TYR A 22 16.19 3.22 3.57
N ILE A 23 15.10 2.81 4.24
CA ILE A 23 14.17 1.80 3.72
C ILE A 23 13.52 2.30 2.43
N ASN A 24 13.07 3.55 2.39
CA ASN A 24 12.42 4.12 1.22
C ASN A 24 13.39 4.30 0.05
N VAL A 25 14.64 4.70 0.29
CA VAL A 25 15.68 4.74 -0.75
C VAL A 25 15.91 3.34 -1.33
N CYS A 26 16.03 2.31 -0.49
CA CYS A 26 16.13 0.93 -0.95
C CYS A 26 14.91 0.51 -1.78
N ALA A 27 13.69 0.85 -1.32
CA ALA A 27 12.45 0.54 -2.04
C ALA A 27 12.40 1.23 -3.43
N VAL A 28 12.84 2.48 -3.52
CA VAL A 28 12.93 3.22 -4.80
C VAL A 28 13.92 2.57 -5.75
N VAL A 29 15.08 2.13 -5.26
CA VAL A 29 16.07 1.42 -6.08
C VAL A 29 15.49 0.11 -6.61
N VAL A 30 14.81 -0.67 -5.78
CA VAL A 30 14.13 -1.91 -6.19
C VAL A 30 13.04 -1.63 -7.21
N LEU A 31 12.23 -0.59 -7.01
CA LEU A 31 11.18 -0.18 -7.96
C LEU A 31 11.77 0.19 -9.33
N LEU A 32 12.83 1.00 -9.36
CA LEU A 32 13.52 1.38 -10.59
C LEU A 32 14.13 0.16 -11.29
N TYR A 33 14.75 -0.73 -10.53
CA TYR A 33 15.34 -1.96 -11.05
C TYR A 33 14.29 -2.86 -11.72
N ASP A 34 13.18 -3.13 -11.03
CA ASP A 34 12.06 -3.93 -11.58
C ASP A 34 11.46 -3.25 -12.82
N TYR A 35 11.32 -1.92 -12.79
CA TYR A 35 10.83 -1.15 -13.93
C TYR A 35 11.72 -1.29 -15.17
N LEU A 36 13.03 -1.11 -15.02
CA LEU A 36 13.98 -1.19 -16.14
C LEU A 36 13.99 -2.59 -16.77
N LEU A 37 13.92 -3.65 -15.95
CA LEU A 37 13.84 -5.03 -16.45
C LEU A 37 12.56 -5.31 -17.24
N THR A 38 11.45 -4.70 -16.83
CA THR A 38 10.13 -4.97 -17.41
C THR A 38 9.74 -3.98 -18.51
N LEU A 39 10.46 -2.87 -18.66
CA LEU A 39 10.18 -1.80 -19.61
C LEU A 39 10.14 -2.28 -21.06
N HIS A 40 11.07 -3.16 -21.46
CA HIS A 40 11.08 -3.71 -22.82
C HIS A 40 9.78 -4.48 -23.14
N TYR A 41 9.28 -5.26 -22.18
CA TYR A 41 8.02 -5.97 -22.31
C TYR A 41 6.82 -5.03 -22.29
N GLU A 42 6.87 -3.98 -21.46
CA GLU A 42 5.82 -2.96 -21.40
C GLU A 42 5.64 -2.28 -22.77
N VAL A 43 6.72 -1.74 -23.34
CA VAL A 43 6.73 -1.07 -24.66
C VAL A 43 6.21 -2.00 -25.75
N LYS A 44 6.61 -3.27 -25.74
CA LYS A 44 6.21 -4.24 -26.75
C LYS A 44 4.76 -4.69 -26.63
N TYR A 45 4.25 -4.90 -25.41
CA TYR A 45 2.97 -5.59 -25.20
C TYR A 45 1.84 -4.71 -24.63
N ILE A 46 2.15 -3.68 -23.84
CA ILE A 46 1.14 -2.86 -23.17
C ILE A 46 0.78 -1.64 -24.02
N TRP A 47 1.78 -0.93 -24.53
CA TRP A 47 1.56 0.32 -25.30
C TRP A 47 0.73 0.11 -26.57
N PRO A 48 1.05 -0.85 -27.48
CA PRO A 48 0.26 -1.06 -28.70
C PRO A 48 -1.06 -1.80 -28.46
N SER A 49 -1.28 -2.36 -27.26
CA SER A 49 -2.50 -3.13 -26.95
C SER A 49 -3.72 -2.23 -26.78
N LYS A 50 -4.89 -2.74 -27.18
CA LYS A 50 -6.19 -2.08 -27.01
C LYS A 50 -6.48 -1.83 -25.51
N TRP A 51 -7.24 -0.79 -25.22
CA TRP A 51 -7.70 -0.50 -23.86
C TRP A 51 -8.54 -1.66 -23.33
N SER A 52 -8.02 -2.33 -22.31
CA SER A 52 -8.63 -3.46 -21.62
C SER A 52 -8.53 -3.25 -20.11
N LEU A 53 -9.37 -3.93 -19.34
CA LEU A 53 -9.35 -3.86 -17.87
C LEU A 53 -7.96 -4.21 -17.32
N SER A 54 -7.29 -5.21 -17.89
CA SER A 54 -5.94 -5.61 -17.50
C SER A 54 -4.90 -4.51 -17.76
N LYS A 55 -5.00 -3.79 -18.88
CA LYS A 55 -4.13 -2.65 -19.18
C LYS A 55 -4.35 -1.51 -18.18
N VAL A 56 -5.60 -1.17 -17.87
CA VAL A 56 -5.92 -0.13 -16.88
C VAL A 56 -5.37 -0.50 -15.50
N LEU A 57 -5.64 -1.71 -15.01
CA LEU A 57 -5.14 -2.18 -13.71
C LEU A 57 -3.62 -2.16 -13.65
N PHE A 58 -2.94 -2.60 -14.71
CA PHE A 58 -1.47 -2.56 -14.80
C PHE A 58 -0.93 -1.12 -14.67
N LEU A 59 -1.50 -0.18 -15.41
CA LEU A 59 -1.09 1.23 -15.33
C LEU A 59 -1.35 1.82 -13.94
N CYS A 60 -2.52 1.53 -13.35
CA CYS A 60 -2.90 2.02 -12.02
C CYS A 60 -2.07 1.42 -10.88
N THR A 61 -1.47 0.24 -11.06
CA THR A 61 -0.51 -0.28 -10.07
C THR A 61 0.87 0.34 -10.19
N ARG A 62 1.30 0.69 -11.41
CA ARG A 62 2.71 0.97 -11.70
C ARG A 62 3.04 2.46 -11.65
N TYR A 63 2.23 3.30 -12.28
CA TYR A 63 2.53 4.73 -12.40
C TYR A 63 2.30 5.52 -11.09
N PRO A 64 1.25 5.23 -10.31
CA PRO A 64 1.06 5.89 -9.00
C PRO A 64 2.20 5.62 -8.02
N ALA A 65 2.87 4.45 -8.09
CA ALA A 65 4.03 4.16 -7.26
C ALA A 65 5.20 5.12 -7.53
N PHE A 66 5.39 5.57 -8.77
CA PHE A 66 6.40 6.60 -9.09
C PHE A 66 6.04 7.98 -8.55
N ILE A 67 4.75 8.32 -8.57
CA ILE A 67 4.25 9.59 -8.01
C ILE A 67 4.43 9.57 -6.49
N ASP A 68 3.98 8.50 -5.84
CA ASP A 68 4.08 8.29 -4.40
C ASP A 68 5.54 8.36 -3.93
N THR A 69 6.44 7.60 -4.56
CA THR A 69 7.88 7.63 -4.23
C THR A 69 8.52 9.00 -4.44
N SER A 70 8.12 9.74 -5.48
CA SER A 70 8.61 11.11 -5.69
C SER A 70 8.17 12.05 -4.57
N LEU A 71 6.93 11.92 -4.10
CA LEU A 71 6.40 12.70 -2.99
C LEU A 71 7.07 12.32 -1.66
N VAL A 72 7.32 11.03 -1.43
CA VAL A 72 8.06 10.55 -0.25
C VAL A 72 9.48 11.10 -0.23
N ILE A 73 10.19 11.10 -1.36
CA ILE A 73 11.51 11.71 -1.48
C ILE A 73 11.43 13.21 -1.16
N TRP A 74 10.40 13.91 -1.65
CA TRP A 74 10.22 15.32 -1.35
C TRP A 74 9.93 15.57 0.15
N LEU A 75 9.11 14.72 0.77
CA LEU A 75 8.82 14.75 2.20
C LEU A 75 10.08 14.51 3.07
N GLN A 76 10.99 13.64 2.62
CA GLN A 76 12.18 13.25 3.39
C GLN A 76 13.38 14.18 3.18
N PHE A 77 13.59 14.67 1.95
CA PHE A 77 14.77 15.47 1.59
C PHE A 77 14.46 16.95 1.37
N GLY A 78 13.18 17.35 1.40
CA GLY A 78 12.77 18.74 1.30
C GLY A 78 13.39 19.61 2.39
N HIS A 79 13.83 20.80 2.03
CA HIS A 79 14.52 21.72 2.93
C HIS A 79 13.57 22.82 3.41
N ASN A 80 13.57 23.07 4.71
CA ASN A 80 12.76 24.11 5.37
C ASN A 80 11.26 24.02 5.00
N LEU A 81 10.71 22.81 4.98
CA LEU A 81 9.30 22.59 4.71
C LEU A 81 8.46 23.13 5.87
N SER A 82 7.41 23.89 5.54
CA SER A 82 6.46 24.33 6.55
C SER A 82 5.62 23.15 7.06
N PRO A 83 5.13 23.18 8.31
CA PRO A 83 4.28 22.12 8.86
C PRO A 83 3.03 21.83 8.01
N ASN A 84 2.48 22.86 7.37
CA ASN A 84 1.32 22.73 6.49
C ASN A 84 1.65 21.92 5.24
N VAL A 85 2.81 22.19 4.61
CA VAL A 85 3.28 21.43 3.45
C VAL A 85 3.58 19.98 3.84
N CYS A 86 4.23 19.74 4.98
CA CYS A 86 4.44 18.39 5.52
C CYS A 86 3.11 17.63 5.69
N THR A 87 2.11 18.29 6.26
CA THR A 87 0.78 17.69 6.47
C THR A 87 0.11 17.36 5.13
N THR A 88 0.09 18.31 4.19
CA THR A 88 -0.52 18.09 2.87
C THR A 88 0.19 16.98 2.09
N LEU A 89 1.52 16.93 2.13
CA LEU A 89 2.29 15.86 1.48
C LEU A 89 2.01 14.51 2.11
N TYR A 90 2.01 14.43 3.44
CA TYR A 90 1.72 13.21 4.16
C TYR A 90 0.30 12.71 3.90
N ASP A 91 -0.68 13.61 3.86
CA ASP A 91 -2.06 13.29 3.54
C ASP A 91 -2.17 12.73 2.12
N LEU A 92 -1.54 13.39 1.15
CA LEU A 92 -1.53 12.97 -0.25
C LEU A 92 -0.88 11.59 -0.42
N ILE A 93 0.26 11.34 0.23
CA ILE A 93 0.94 10.04 0.24
C ILE A 93 0.01 8.97 0.83
N GLY A 94 -0.61 9.24 1.97
CA GLY A 94 -1.56 8.30 2.59
C GLY A 94 -2.71 7.91 1.67
N TRP A 95 -3.30 8.88 0.96
CA TRP A 95 -4.38 8.61 0.00
C TRP A 95 -3.91 7.91 -1.28
N LEU A 96 -2.69 8.18 -1.75
CA LEU A 96 -2.09 7.45 -2.87
C LEU A 96 -1.81 5.98 -2.50
N ILE A 97 -1.34 5.72 -1.29
CA ILE A 97 -1.18 4.36 -0.76
C ILE A 97 -2.53 3.64 -0.71
N MET A 98 -3.58 4.30 -0.18
CA MET A 98 -4.94 3.75 -0.17
C MET A 98 -5.44 3.41 -1.58
N PHE A 99 -5.18 4.27 -2.55
CA PHE A 99 -5.50 4.01 -3.95
C PHE A 99 -4.74 2.78 -4.48
N GLY A 100 -3.43 2.68 -4.23
CA GLY A 100 -2.61 1.54 -4.63
C GLY A 100 -3.12 0.22 -4.05
N ILE A 101 -3.47 0.22 -2.76
CA ILE A 101 -4.08 -0.94 -2.08
C ILE A 101 -5.41 -1.30 -2.76
N ALA A 102 -6.29 -0.33 -3.00
CA ALA A 102 -7.57 -0.61 -3.66
C ALA A 102 -7.41 -1.28 -5.03
N VAL A 103 -6.42 -0.84 -5.83
CA VAL A 103 -6.12 -1.44 -7.13
C VAL A 103 -5.57 -2.85 -6.97
N ALA A 104 -4.64 -3.08 -6.02
CA ALA A 104 -4.09 -4.40 -5.73
C ALA A 104 -5.20 -5.37 -5.31
N GLU A 105 -6.10 -4.95 -4.42
CA GLU A 105 -7.22 -5.77 -3.95
C GLU A 105 -8.20 -6.09 -5.07
N CYS A 106 -8.47 -5.14 -5.97
CA CYS A 106 -9.26 -5.41 -7.16
C CYS A 106 -8.66 -6.54 -8.02
N ILE A 107 -7.33 -6.56 -8.19
CA ILE A 107 -6.64 -7.63 -8.93
C ILE A 107 -6.83 -8.97 -8.22
N ILE A 108 -6.68 -9.02 -6.89
CA ILE A 108 -6.82 -10.25 -6.12
C ILE A 108 -8.27 -10.75 -6.10
N ILE A 109 -9.26 -9.85 -6.01
CA ILE A 109 -10.69 -10.19 -6.14
C ILE A 109 -10.97 -10.80 -7.51
N LEU A 110 -10.48 -10.19 -8.60
CA LEU A 110 -10.68 -10.71 -9.96
C LEU A 110 -10.10 -12.12 -10.11
N ARG A 111 -8.89 -12.35 -9.57
CA ARG A 111 -8.25 -13.67 -9.56
C ARG A 111 -9.06 -14.69 -8.77
N THR A 112 -9.51 -14.32 -7.57
CA THR A 112 -10.32 -15.21 -6.71
C THR A 112 -11.66 -15.55 -7.38
N VAL A 113 -12.33 -14.59 -7.99
CA VAL A 113 -13.59 -14.82 -8.72
C VAL A 113 -13.38 -15.74 -9.92
N ALA A 114 -12.28 -15.58 -10.67
CA ALA A 114 -11.92 -16.46 -11.77
C ALA A 114 -11.68 -17.91 -11.28
N LEU A 115 -10.98 -18.09 -10.16
CA LEU A 115 -10.75 -19.40 -9.54
C LEU A 115 -12.06 -20.10 -9.12
N TRP A 116 -13.06 -19.32 -8.73
CA TRP A 116 -14.40 -19.81 -8.40
C TRP A 116 -15.33 -19.97 -9.61
N GLY A 117 -14.81 -19.82 -10.84
CA GLY A 117 -15.56 -20.00 -12.08
C GLY A 117 -16.58 -18.88 -12.33
N GLY A 118 -16.31 -17.66 -11.85
CA GLY A 118 -17.19 -16.52 -12.08
C GLY A 118 -18.51 -16.55 -11.30
N ARG A 119 -18.61 -17.37 -10.25
CA ARG A 119 -19.85 -17.50 -9.46
C ARG A 119 -20.26 -16.15 -8.86
N ARG A 120 -21.42 -15.64 -9.27
CA ARG A 120 -21.93 -14.30 -8.86
C ARG A 120 -21.95 -14.10 -7.35
N SER A 121 -22.34 -15.13 -6.58
CA SER A 121 -22.34 -15.07 -5.11
C SER A 121 -20.96 -14.76 -4.51
N VAL A 122 -19.89 -15.37 -5.02
CA VAL A 122 -18.52 -15.10 -4.53
C VAL A 122 -18.09 -13.69 -4.91
N LYS A 123 -18.41 -13.25 -6.14
CA LYS A 123 -18.12 -11.89 -6.60
C LYS A 123 -18.78 -10.84 -5.71
N TYR A 124 -20.10 -10.94 -5.49
CA TYR A 124 -20.82 -9.95 -4.69
C TYR A 124 -20.43 -9.99 -3.20
N SER A 125 -20.15 -11.19 -2.66
CA SER A 125 -19.65 -11.32 -1.30
C SER A 125 -18.28 -10.65 -1.12
N LEU A 126 -17.32 -10.91 -2.00
CA LEU A 126 -15.99 -10.29 -1.94
C LEU A 126 -16.07 -8.77 -2.12
N LEU A 127 -16.88 -8.28 -3.05
CA LEU A 127 -17.09 -6.84 -3.23
C LEU A 127 -17.69 -6.19 -1.98
N ALA A 128 -18.67 -6.83 -1.32
CA ALA A 128 -19.27 -6.30 -0.11
C ALA A 128 -18.30 -6.25 1.08
N VAL A 129 -17.48 -7.29 1.27
CA VAL A 129 -16.46 -7.29 2.34
C VAL A 129 -15.37 -6.26 2.04
N PHE A 130 -14.95 -6.16 0.77
CA PHE A 130 -13.97 -5.16 0.34
C PHE A 130 -14.46 -3.74 0.60
N THR A 131 -15.69 -3.40 0.18
CA THR A 131 -16.22 -2.05 0.38
C THR A 131 -16.36 -1.71 1.86
N LEU A 132 -16.82 -2.64 2.69
CA LEU A 132 -16.95 -2.43 4.13
C LEU A 132 -15.59 -2.18 4.81
N THR A 133 -14.60 -3.04 4.53
CA THR A 133 -13.25 -2.92 5.08
C THR A 133 -12.53 -1.68 4.57
N PHE A 134 -12.71 -1.33 3.29
CA PHE A 134 -12.11 -0.13 2.70
C PHE A 134 -12.69 1.17 3.28
N ILE A 135 -13.99 1.23 3.53
CA ILE A 135 -14.63 2.37 4.21
C ILE A 135 -14.09 2.50 5.64
N ALA A 136 -14.01 1.40 6.39
CA ALA A 136 -13.45 1.40 7.73
C ALA A 136 -11.99 1.88 7.74
N ALA A 137 -11.17 1.38 6.82
CA ALA A 137 -9.77 1.79 6.64
C ALA A 137 -9.63 3.29 6.31
N SER A 138 -10.50 3.81 5.44
CA SER A 138 -10.50 5.23 5.04
C SER A 138 -10.87 6.16 6.20
N ILE A 139 -11.86 5.77 7.02
CA ILE A 139 -12.24 6.53 8.22
C ILE A 139 -11.10 6.52 9.25
N ALA A 140 -10.47 5.36 9.47
CA ALA A 140 -9.33 5.23 10.38
C ALA A 140 -8.14 6.09 9.92
N LEU A 141 -7.84 6.07 8.62
CA LEU A 141 -6.78 6.90 8.04
C LEU A 141 -7.07 8.39 8.20
N GLY A 142 -8.29 8.84 7.89
CA GLY A 142 -8.68 10.24 8.04
C GLY A 142 -8.58 10.73 9.49
N LYS A 143 -8.93 9.88 10.47
CA LYS A 143 -8.73 10.18 11.90
C LYS A 143 -7.25 10.28 12.25
N PHE A 144 -6.45 9.32 11.80
CA PHE A 144 -5.00 9.32 12.01
C PHE A 144 -4.33 10.57 11.43
N GLN A 145 -4.69 10.96 10.20
CA GLN A 145 -4.20 12.18 9.55
C GLN A 145 -4.58 13.44 10.35
N SER A 146 -5.84 13.55 10.80
CA SER A 146 -6.30 14.72 11.56
C SER A 146 -5.63 14.91 12.93
N THR A 147 -5.14 13.82 13.52
CA THR A 147 -4.51 13.81 14.86
C THR A 147 -2.99 13.94 14.78
N THR A 148 -2.40 13.63 13.62
CA THR A 148 -0.95 13.71 13.39
C THR A 148 -0.51 15.16 13.29
N ARG A 149 0.58 15.51 13.98
CA ARG A 149 1.15 16.86 13.96
C ARG A 149 2.65 16.82 13.68
N PHE A 150 3.09 17.71 12.79
CA PHE A 150 4.49 17.86 12.40
C PHE A 150 5.15 19.00 13.18
N ILE A 151 6.40 18.79 13.59
CA ILE A 151 7.19 19.81 14.28
C ILE A 151 7.85 20.72 13.22
N PRO A 152 7.77 22.06 13.35
CA PRO A 152 8.44 22.98 12.44
C PRO A 152 9.95 22.77 12.46
N THR A 153 10.59 22.57 11.30
CA THR A 153 12.04 22.35 11.20
C THR A 153 12.85 23.52 11.74
N GLU A 154 12.32 24.74 11.65
CA GLU A 154 12.90 25.96 12.24
C GLU A 154 13.04 25.90 13.77
N SER A 155 12.18 25.15 14.45
CA SER A 155 12.23 25.00 15.91
C SER A 155 13.29 24.01 16.39
N LEU A 156 13.85 23.20 15.48
CA LEU A 156 14.91 22.24 15.80
C LEU A 156 16.31 22.88 15.81
N GLY A 157 16.47 24.12 15.35
CA GLY A 157 17.75 24.83 15.37
C GLY A 157 18.91 23.98 14.82
N ASN A 158 20.02 23.89 15.56
CA ASN A 158 21.21 23.13 15.16
C ASN A 158 21.04 21.59 15.24
N PHE A 159 19.93 21.07 15.77
CA PHE A 159 19.71 19.63 15.89
C PHE A 159 19.25 18.98 14.58
N SER A 160 18.81 19.78 13.59
CA SER A 160 18.39 19.28 12.28
C SER A 160 19.06 20.08 11.17
N THR A 161 19.39 19.42 10.06
CA THR A 161 19.91 20.07 8.83
C THR A 161 18.80 20.79 8.05
N GLY A 162 17.65 21.05 8.66
CA GLY A 162 16.46 21.61 8.02
C GLY A 162 15.79 20.67 7.02
N LYS A 163 16.15 19.37 7.02
CA LYS A 163 15.66 18.38 6.06
C LYS A 163 14.55 17.53 6.66
N GLY A 164 13.54 17.27 5.84
CA GLY A 164 12.48 16.33 6.13
C GLY A 164 11.39 16.86 7.07
N CYS A 165 10.37 16.03 7.28
CA CYS A 165 9.24 16.33 8.16
C CYS A 165 9.28 15.42 9.40
N LEU A 166 9.44 15.99 10.58
CA LEU A 166 9.46 15.23 11.84
C LEU A 166 8.04 15.12 12.41
N VAL A 167 7.59 13.89 12.63
CA VAL A 167 6.31 13.61 13.30
C VAL A 167 6.48 13.89 14.80
N GLY A 168 5.75 14.87 15.32
CA GLY A 168 5.80 15.23 16.75
C GLY A 168 4.83 14.42 17.60
N LYS A 169 3.68 14.06 17.03
CA LYS A 169 2.69 13.20 17.69
C LYS A 169 2.00 12.34 16.63
N ALA A 170 2.05 11.04 16.82
CA ALA A 170 1.29 10.05 16.05
C ALA A 170 0.24 9.40 16.97
N SER A 171 -0.95 9.13 16.45
CA SER A 171 -1.99 8.40 17.19
C SER A 171 -1.94 6.90 16.86
N VAL A 172 -2.49 6.10 17.77
CA VAL A 172 -2.66 4.65 17.56
C VAL A 172 -3.78 4.32 16.57
N ASP A 173 -4.50 5.32 16.04
CA ASP A 173 -5.65 5.13 15.14
C ASP A 173 -5.26 4.43 13.83
N VAL A 174 -3.99 4.53 13.42
CA VAL A 174 -3.44 3.83 12.25
C VAL A 174 -3.62 2.31 12.33
N ILE A 175 -3.69 1.75 13.55
CA ILE A 175 -3.93 0.32 13.77
C ILE A 175 -5.27 -0.11 13.16
N GLY A 176 -6.29 0.77 13.18
CA GLY A 176 -7.59 0.48 12.58
C GLY A 176 -7.53 0.25 11.07
N THR A 177 -6.66 0.98 10.37
CA THR A 177 -6.40 0.80 8.93
C THR A 177 -5.79 -0.57 8.67
N TYR A 178 -4.76 -0.95 9.42
CA TYR A 178 -4.10 -2.26 9.28
C TYR A 178 -5.03 -3.43 9.61
N ILE A 179 -5.83 -3.33 10.67
CA ILE A 179 -6.80 -4.38 11.03
C ILE A 179 -7.81 -4.56 9.91
N SER A 180 -8.32 -3.47 9.33
CA SER A 180 -9.32 -3.52 8.27
C SER A 180 -8.81 -4.29 7.03
N PHE A 181 -7.58 -4.00 6.59
CA PHE A 181 -6.97 -4.72 5.46
C PHE A 181 -6.64 -6.17 5.80
N THR A 182 -6.12 -6.44 7.00
CA THR A 182 -5.83 -7.81 7.44
C THR A 182 -7.08 -8.69 7.45
N VAL A 183 -8.23 -8.14 7.88
CA VAL A 183 -9.51 -8.85 7.84
C VAL A 183 -9.91 -9.20 6.40
N PHE A 184 -9.69 -8.31 5.45
CA PHE A 184 -9.99 -8.59 4.05
C PHE A 184 -9.07 -9.66 3.46
N ASP A 185 -7.77 -9.51 3.66
CA ASP A 185 -6.74 -10.45 3.21
C ASP A 185 -6.98 -11.87 3.74
N THR A 186 -7.30 -11.98 5.03
CA THR A 186 -7.60 -13.29 5.65
C THR A 186 -8.81 -13.97 5.02
N VAL A 187 -9.87 -13.22 4.68
CA VAL A 187 -11.05 -13.76 3.98
C VAL A 187 -10.66 -14.26 2.58
N ILE A 188 -9.92 -13.47 1.82
CA ILE A 188 -9.46 -13.84 0.47
C ILE A 188 -8.56 -15.07 0.49
N VAL A 189 -7.55 -15.08 1.38
CA VAL A 189 -6.60 -16.19 1.52
C VAL A 189 -7.35 -17.46 1.90
N THR A 190 -8.30 -17.38 2.83
CA THR A 190 -9.12 -18.51 3.25
C THR A 190 -9.95 -19.07 2.08
N LEU A 191 -10.64 -18.22 1.31
CA LEU A 191 -11.42 -18.65 0.15
C LEU A 191 -10.54 -19.27 -0.95
N THR A 192 -9.36 -18.71 -1.17
CA THR A 192 -8.39 -19.21 -2.14
C THR A 192 -7.86 -20.58 -1.70
N MET A 193 -7.51 -20.73 -0.42
CA MET A 193 -7.02 -21.98 0.15
C MET A 193 -8.08 -23.09 0.11
N ILE A 194 -9.33 -22.80 0.48
CA ILE A 194 -10.45 -23.74 0.37
C ILE A 194 -10.60 -24.25 -1.06
N LYS A 195 -10.54 -23.34 -2.04
CA LYS A 195 -10.70 -23.71 -3.45
C LYS A 195 -9.50 -24.49 -3.98
N ALA A 196 -8.28 -24.11 -3.59
CA ALA A 196 -7.06 -24.85 -3.91
C ALA A 196 -7.12 -26.29 -3.38
N MET A 197 -7.51 -26.48 -2.11
CA MET A 197 -7.69 -27.80 -1.53
C MET A 197 -8.77 -28.62 -2.24
N LYS A 198 -9.90 -28.01 -2.61
CA LYS A 198 -10.98 -28.69 -3.35
C LYS A 198 -10.52 -29.13 -4.75
N LEU A 199 -9.74 -28.30 -5.45
CA LEU A 199 -9.17 -28.64 -6.75
C LEU A 199 -8.15 -29.78 -6.62
N ARG A 200 -7.25 -29.72 -5.63
CA ARG A 200 -6.27 -30.77 -5.37
C ARG A 200 -6.93 -32.12 -5.06
N ARG A 201 -7.97 -32.15 -4.21
CA ARG A 201 -8.73 -33.37 -3.92
C ARG A 201 -9.38 -33.97 -5.17
N ARG A 202 -9.97 -33.12 -6.03
CA ARG A 202 -10.56 -33.57 -7.30
C ARG A 202 -9.52 -34.16 -8.26
N MET A 203 -8.38 -33.49 -8.41
CA MET A 203 -7.29 -33.98 -9.25
C MET A 203 -6.77 -35.35 -8.76
N LEU A 204 -6.57 -35.50 -7.45
CA LEU A 204 -6.15 -36.77 -6.86
C LEU A 204 -7.19 -37.88 -7.08
N GLN A 205 -8.48 -37.58 -6.91
CA GLN A 205 -9.55 -38.54 -7.20
C GLN A 205 -9.55 -38.97 -8.67
N THR A 206 -9.43 -38.04 -9.62
CA THR A 206 -9.37 -38.36 -11.05
C THR A 206 -8.16 -39.23 -11.40
N GLN A 207 -7.00 -38.96 -10.81
CA GLN A 207 -5.78 -39.77 -11.02
C GLN A 207 -5.96 -41.21 -10.50
N ILE A 208 -6.56 -41.39 -9.31
CA ILE A 208 -6.84 -42.72 -8.75
C ILE A 208 -7.85 -43.47 -9.63
N THR A 209 -8.94 -42.83 -10.06
CA THR A 209 -9.93 -43.47 -10.93
C THR A 209 -9.32 -43.90 -12.28
N LEU A 210 -8.49 -43.05 -12.88
CA LEU A 210 -7.78 -43.39 -14.12
C LEU A 210 -6.78 -44.54 -13.96
N PHE A 211 -6.15 -44.66 -12.78
CA PHE A 211 -5.26 -45.78 -12.47
C PHE A 211 -6.02 -47.10 -12.25
N VAL A 212 -7.22 -47.06 -11.66
CA VAL A 212 -8.05 -48.27 -11.44
C VAL A 212 -8.71 -48.78 -12.73
N LEU A 213 -8.94 -47.92 -13.72
CA LEU A 213 -9.54 -48.27 -15.02
C LEU A 213 -8.55 -48.83 -16.05
N LYS A 214 -7.26 -48.88 -15.72
CA LYS A 214 -6.18 -49.33 -16.62
C LYS A 214 -5.57 -50.63 -16.10
#